data_AF-A0A820M1C3-F1
#
_entry.id   AF-A0A820M1C3-F1
#
_cell.length_a   1.000
_cell.length_b   1.000
_cell.length_c   1.000
_cell.angle_alpha   90.00
_cell.angle_beta   90.00
_cell.angle_gamma   90.00
#
_symmetry.space_group_name_H-M   'P 1'
#
loop_
_entity.id
_entity.type
_entity.pdbx_description
1 polymer ?
#
loop_
_entity_poly.entity_id
_entity_poly.type
_entity_poly.pdbx_seq_one_letter_code
_entity_poly.pdbx_strand_id
1 'polypeptide(L)'
;MQDNDHSYGHFVNPIELTSWLLIYPKVDEDRASIYVNMLRQVGQQQGMLINEPIHIQMDDDETETYGNVLRNNLNEQIQLVSIIVRSRRIDRYNTIKRICCIEIPTPSEIVLRSTIADDDILPGVAFNIARNINFKLGGQIRSINMTL
;
A
#
# COMPACT_ATOMS: atom_id res chain seq x y z
N MET A 1 -14.04 13.16 32.64
CA MET A 1 -13.97 11.97 31.77
C MET A 1 -14.26 12.49 30.38
N GLN A 2 -13.23 12.56 29.55
CA GLN A 2 -13.29 13.21 28.25
C GLN A 2 -13.41 12.09 27.22
N ASP A 3 -14.52 12.10 26.48
CA ASP A 3 -14.84 11.11 25.46
C ASP A 3 -13.77 11.13 24.37
N ASN A 4 -12.93 10.10 24.35
CA ASN A 4 -12.01 9.81 23.27
C ASN A 4 -12.75 8.99 22.20
N ASP A 5 -13.77 9.57 21.57
CA ASP A 5 -14.31 9.01 20.34
C ASP A 5 -13.41 9.42 19.16
N HIS A 6 -12.32 8.69 18.96
CA HIS A 6 -11.60 8.71 17.69
C HIS A 6 -12.32 7.77 16.71
N SER A 7 -13.59 8.04 16.43
CA SER A 7 -14.28 7.41 15.31
C SER A 7 -13.69 7.97 14.02
N TYR A 8 -12.59 7.37 13.56
CA TYR A 8 -12.11 7.58 12.20
C TYR A 8 -13.25 7.22 11.24
N GLY A 9 -13.89 8.24 10.67
CA GLY A 9 -15.09 8.07 9.85
C GLY A 9 -14.84 7.12 8.67
N HIS A 10 -15.85 6.36 8.28
CA HIS A 10 -15.79 5.38 7.19
C HIS A 10 -15.42 6.01 5.83
N PHE A 11 -14.79 5.22 4.95
CA PHE A 11 -14.54 5.63 3.57
C PHE A 11 -15.87 5.84 2.82
N VAL A 12 -15.90 6.82 1.90
CA VAL A 12 -17.07 7.09 1.05
C VAL A 12 -16.78 6.54 -0.33
N ASN A 13 -17.64 5.67 -0.84
CA ASN A 13 -17.37 4.91 -2.07
C ASN A 13 -16.02 4.18 -1.97
N PRO A 14 -15.83 3.31 -0.97
CA PRO A 14 -14.64 2.49 -0.90
C PRO A 14 -14.54 1.63 -2.17
N ILE A 15 -13.36 1.64 -2.80
CA ILE A 15 -13.10 0.77 -3.95
C ILE A 15 -12.38 -0.46 -3.45
N GLU A 16 -12.95 -1.62 -3.76
CA GLU A 16 -12.37 -2.90 -3.38
C GLU A 16 -11.03 -3.11 -4.10
N LEU A 17 -10.01 -3.48 -3.32
CA LEU A 17 -8.70 -3.85 -3.83
C LEU A 17 -8.65 -5.37 -3.97
N THR A 18 -9.00 -5.87 -5.16
CA THR A 18 -9.19 -7.28 -5.45
C THR A 18 -8.02 -7.93 -6.17
N SER A 19 -7.35 -7.20 -7.06
CA SER A 19 -6.21 -7.65 -7.87
C SER A 19 -5.05 -6.68 -7.69
N TRP A 20 -4.07 -7.07 -6.88
CA TRP A 20 -2.90 -6.23 -6.57
C TRP A 20 -1.68 -7.06 -6.23
N LEU A 21 -0.51 -6.44 -6.41
CA LEU A 21 0.79 -7.08 -6.14
C LEU A 21 1.41 -6.52 -4.87
N LEU A 22 2.17 -7.36 -4.17
CA LEU A 22 3.11 -6.96 -3.13
C LEU A 22 4.52 -7.42 -3.49
N ILE A 23 5.42 -6.47 -3.72
CA ILE A 23 6.83 -6.73 -4.06
C ILE A 23 7.71 -6.43 -2.85
N TYR A 24 8.59 -7.36 -2.46
CA TYR A 24 9.47 -7.19 -1.31
C TYR A 24 10.72 -8.10 -1.38
N PRO A 25 11.83 -7.73 -0.75
CA PRO A 25 12.95 -8.63 -0.52
C PRO A 25 12.53 -9.83 0.33
N LYS A 26 12.92 -11.05 -0.03
CA LYS A 26 12.52 -12.30 0.63
C LYS A 26 12.79 -12.32 2.14
N VAL A 27 13.87 -11.67 2.56
CA VAL A 27 14.23 -11.52 3.99
C VAL A 27 13.18 -10.74 4.81
N ASP A 28 12.29 -10.00 4.15
CA ASP A 28 11.21 -9.22 4.77
C ASP A 28 9.83 -9.92 4.69
N GLU A 29 9.75 -11.20 4.31
CA GLU A 29 8.50 -11.97 4.17
C GLU A 29 7.60 -11.90 5.39
N ASP A 30 8.12 -12.21 6.58
CA ASP A 30 7.35 -12.13 7.83
C ASP A 30 6.75 -10.73 8.03
N ARG A 31 7.53 -9.68 7.73
CA ARG A 31 7.06 -8.31 7.86
C ARG A 31 5.99 -7.97 6.82
N ALA A 32 6.18 -8.41 5.59
CA ALA A 32 5.25 -8.23 4.50
C ALA A 32 3.89 -8.83 4.85
N SER A 33 3.86 -10.05 5.39
CA SER A 33 2.64 -10.71 5.86
C SER A 33 1.94 -9.95 6.98
N ILE A 34 2.67 -9.48 8.00
CA ILE A 34 2.05 -8.70 9.09
C ILE A 34 1.48 -7.38 8.55
N TYR A 35 2.20 -6.72 7.64
CA TYR A 35 1.71 -5.51 6.97
C TYR A 35 0.43 -5.76 6.18
N VAL A 36 0.36 -6.82 5.37
CA VAL A 36 -0.86 -7.18 4.61
C VAL A 36 -2.02 -7.45 5.56
N ASN A 37 -1.81 -8.24 6.60
CA ASN A 37 -2.87 -8.55 7.57
C ASN A 37 -3.44 -7.29 8.22
N MET A 38 -2.56 -6.37 8.66
CA MET A 38 -3.00 -5.11 9.23
C MET A 38 -3.71 -4.22 8.21
N LEU A 39 -3.19 -4.13 6.99
CA LEU A 39 -3.82 -3.34 5.91
C LEU A 39 -5.24 -3.85 5.62
N ARG A 40 -5.43 -5.17 5.56
CA ARG A 40 -6.72 -5.81 5.36
C ARG A 40 -7.68 -5.56 6.52
N GLN A 41 -7.20 -5.70 7.75
CA GLN A 41 -8.00 -5.42 8.96
C GLN A 41 -8.49 -3.96 8.99
N VAL A 42 -7.58 -3.01 8.75
CA VAL A 42 -7.93 -1.58 8.74
C VAL A 42 -8.86 -1.27 7.57
N GLY A 43 -8.61 -1.81 6.37
CA GLY A 43 -9.51 -1.67 5.23
C GLY A 43 -10.93 -2.11 5.58
N GLN A 44 -11.08 -3.30 6.17
CA GLN A 44 -12.38 -3.84 6.57
C GLN A 44 -13.10 -2.94 7.58
N GLN A 45 -12.39 -2.43 8.60
CA GLN A 45 -12.94 -1.48 9.57
C GLN A 45 -13.45 -0.19 8.90
N GLN A 46 -12.85 0.19 7.77
CA GLN A 46 -13.19 1.38 6.99
C GLN A 46 -14.20 1.11 5.86
N GLY A 47 -14.71 -0.13 5.74
CA GLY A 47 -15.67 -0.53 4.71
C GLY A 47 -15.04 -0.84 3.34
N MET A 48 -13.72 -0.98 3.27
CA MET A 48 -12.98 -1.32 2.05
C MET A 48 -12.48 -2.76 2.10
N LEU A 49 -12.96 -3.59 1.17
CA LEU A 49 -12.42 -4.93 1.01
C LEU A 49 -11.03 -4.87 0.39
N ILE A 50 -10.04 -5.42 1.08
CA ILE A 50 -8.68 -5.59 0.59
C ILE A 50 -8.39 -7.10 0.58
N ASN A 51 -8.22 -7.66 -0.62
CA ASN A 51 -7.91 -9.07 -0.80
C ASN A 51 -6.44 -9.36 -0.51
N GLU A 52 -6.11 -10.65 -0.39
CA GLU A 52 -4.70 -11.07 -0.34
C GLU A 52 -4.00 -10.69 -1.66
N PRO A 53 -2.83 -10.02 -1.62
CA PRO A 53 -2.09 -9.70 -2.83
C PRO A 53 -1.44 -10.95 -3.42
N ILE A 54 -1.03 -10.85 -4.68
CA ILE A 54 -0.02 -11.75 -5.24
C ILE A 54 1.35 -11.29 -4.71
N HIS A 55 2.00 -12.16 -3.95
CA HIS A 55 3.32 -11.91 -3.38
C HIS A 55 4.42 -12.18 -4.41
N ILE A 56 5.28 -11.19 -4.63
CA ILE A 56 6.46 -11.29 -5.49
C ILE A 56 7.71 -11.04 -4.65
N GLN A 57 8.45 -12.13 -4.40
CA GLN A 57 9.67 -12.09 -3.60
C GLN A 57 10.89 -11.81 -4.47
N MET A 58 11.84 -11.06 -3.91
CA MET A 58 13.12 -10.75 -4.55
C MET A 58 14.28 -11.21 -3.68
N ASP A 59 15.37 -11.67 -4.28
CA ASP A 59 16.54 -12.12 -3.51
C ASP A 59 17.40 -10.97 -2.97
N ASP A 60 17.23 -9.76 -3.50
CA ASP A 60 17.96 -8.56 -3.12
C ASP A 60 17.06 -7.31 -2.98
N ASP A 61 17.67 -6.16 -2.68
CA ASP A 61 17.01 -4.84 -2.58
C ASP A 61 17.58 -3.87 -3.64
N GLU A 62 17.96 -4.36 -4.82
CA GLU A 62 18.60 -3.56 -5.86
C GLU A 62 17.61 -2.91 -6.82
N THR A 63 17.94 -1.69 -7.26
CA THR A 63 17.09 -0.87 -8.14
C THR A 63 16.76 -1.59 -9.46
N GLU A 64 17.73 -2.32 -10.03
CA GLU A 64 17.55 -3.09 -11.26
C GLU A 64 16.52 -4.22 -11.08
N THR A 65 16.62 -4.96 -9.97
CA THR A 65 15.70 -6.06 -9.63
C THR A 65 14.26 -5.57 -9.52
N TYR A 66 14.01 -4.46 -8.81
CA TYR A 66 12.68 -3.84 -8.78
C TYR A 66 12.18 -3.52 -10.19
N GLY A 67 13.04 -2.96 -11.03
CA GLY A 67 12.67 -2.60 -12.40
C GLY A 67 12.28 -3.81 -13.25
N ASN A 68 13.03 -4.90 -13.17
CA ASN A 68 12.76 -6.14 -13.90
C ASN A 68 11.49 -6.82 -13.39
N VAL A 69 11.34 -6.91 -12.06
CA VAL A 69 10.16 -7.51 -11.44
C VAL A 69 8.88 -6.75 -11.82
N LEU A 70 8.90 -5.41 -11.79
CA LEU A 70 7.74 -4.61 -12.20
C LEU A 70 7.35 -4.89 -13.65
N ARG A 71 8.31 -4.87 -14.58
CA ARG A 71 8.00 -5.10 -16.01
C ARG A 71 7.45 -6.50 -16.29
N ASN A 72 7.92 -7.50 -15.55
CA ASN A 72 7.52 -8.90 -15.78
C ASN A 72 6.14 -9.24 -15.18
N ASN A 73 5.69 -8.50 -14.17
CA ASN A 73 4.48 -8.86 -13.41
C ASN A 73 3.33 -7.86 -13.57
N LEU A 74 3.61 -6.60 -13.91
CA LEU A 74 2.55 -5.62 -14.15
C LEU A 74 1.85 -5.87 -15.49
N ASN A 75 0.53 -5.73 -15.45
CA ASN A 75 -0.34 -5.77 -16.62
C ASN A 75 -1.63 -4.97 -16.32
N GLU A 76 -2.48 -4.79 -17.33
CA GLU A 76 -3.70 -3.98 -17.25
C GLU A 76 -4.74 -4.48 -16.23
N GLN A 77 -4.64 -5.73 -15.76
CA GLN A 77 -5.56 -6.30 -14.77
C GLN A 77 -5.16 -6.02 -13.32
N ILE A 78 -3.96 -5.47 -13.08
CA ILE A 78 -3.47 -5.13 -11.75
C ILE A 78 -3.99 -3.73 -11.37
N GLN A 79 -4.80 -3.66 -10.30
CA GLN A 79 -5.33 -2.39 -9.80
C GLN A 79 -4.25 -1.55 -9.10
N LEU A 80 -3.30 -2.22 -8.42
CA LEU A 80 -2.25 -1.56 -7.66
C LEU A 80 -1.04 -2.48 -7.46
N VAL A 81 0.14 -1.87 -7.31
CA VAL A 81 1.34 -2.52 -6.79
C VAL A 81 1.82 -1.81 -5.51
N SER A 82 1.94 -2.57 -4.42
CA SER A 82 2.61 -2.14 -3.20
C SER A 82 4.03 -2.69 -3.18
N ILE A 83 5.01 -1.85 -2.82
CA ILE A 83 6.43 -2.16 -2.96
C ILE A 83 7.13 -1.81 -1.64
N ILE A 84 7.63 -2.81 -0.94
CA ILE A 84 8.39 -2.62 0.30
C ILE A 84 9.85 -2.40 -0.07
N VAL A 85 10.41 -1.24 0.32
CA VAL A 85 11.81 -0.88 0.10
C VAL A 85 12.52 -0.74 1.45
N ARG A 86 13.81 -1.06 1.54
CA ARG A 86 14.55 -0.94 2.81
C ARG A 86 15.16 0.44 3.06
N SER A 87 15.25 1.30 2.03
CA SER A 87 15.81 2.66 2.15
C SER A 87 15.11 3.66 1.22
N ARG A 88 15.29 4.96 1.50
CA ARG A 88 14.75 6.07 0.68
C ARG A 88 15.68 6.45 -0.48
N ARG A 89 16.13 5.46 -1.24
CA ARG A 89 17.00 5.66 -2.40
C ARG A 89 16.25 6.33 -3.56
N ILE A 90 16.74 7.50 -3.98
CA ILE A 90 16.08 8.34 -5.00
C ILE A 90 16.09 7.68 -6.38
N ASP A 91 17.17 6.99 -6.75
CA ASP A 91 17.32 6.25 -8.00
C ASP A 91 16.27 5.13 -8.10
N ARG A 92 16.06 4.42 -7.00
CA ARG A 92 15.04 3.37 -6.88
C ARG A 92 13.64 3.94 -7.01
N TYR A 93 13.33 4.98 -6.25
CA TYR A 93 12.04 5.66 -6.32
C TYR A 93 11.73 6.14 -7.74
N ASN A 94 12.69 6.79 -8.39
CA ASN A 94 12.54 7.29 -9.75
C ASN A 94 12.34 6.15 -10.76
N THR A 95 13.07 5.05 -10.61
CA THR A 95 12.92 3.88 -11.50
C THR A 95 11.53 3.26 -11.35
N ILE A 96 11.09 3.02 -10.13
CA ILE A 96 9.74 2.49 -9.83
C ILE A 96 8.67 3.41 -10.42
N LYS A 97 8.74 4.72 -10.15
CA LYS A 97 7.73 5.68 -10.64
C LYS A 97 7.77 5.84 -12.15
N ARG A 98 8.95 5.83 -12.78
CA ARG A 98 9.05 5.85 -14.24
C ARG A 98 8.32 4.66 -14.86
N ILE A 99 8.49 3.46 -14.32
CA ILE A 99 7.80 2.27 -14.83
C ILE A 99 6.29 2.40 -14.60
N CYS A 100 5.86 2.64 -13.36
CA CYS A 100 4.44 2.64 -13.00
C CYS A 100 3.63 3.84 -13.52
N CYS A 101 4.28 4.94 -13.93
CA CYS A 101 3.59 6.14 -14.42
C CYS A 101 3.79 6.41 -15.91
N ILE A 102 4.79 5.78 -16.55
CA ILE A 102 5.13 6.06 -17.96
C ILE A 102 5.11 4.79 -18.80
N GLU A 103 5.78 3.72 -18.36
CA GLU A 103 5.88 2.48 -19.16
C GLU A 103 4.61 1.64 -19.07
N ILE A 104 4.16 1.34 -17.85
CA ILE A 104 2.99 0.50 -17.55
C ILE A 104 2.17 1.23 -16.49
N PRO A 105 1.19 2.07 -16.89
CA PRO A 105 0.39 2.86 -15.96
C PRO A 105 -0.31 1.99 -14.92
N THR A 106 0.19 2.00 -13.69
CA THR A 106 -0.37 1.24 -12.58
C THR A 106 -0.21 2.06 -11.29
N PRO A 107 -1.29 2.29 -10.53
CA PRO A 107 -1.20 2.86 -9.20
C PRO A 107 -0.13 2.14 -8.35
N SER A 108 0.79 2.91 -7.78
CA SER A 108 1.92 2.35 -7.01
C SER A 108 2.02 2.97 -5.63
N GLU A 109 2.15 2.14 -4.60
CA GLU A 109 2.46 2.53 -3.23
C GLU A 109 3.84 2.02 -2.83
N ILE A 110 4.73 2.92 -2.43
CA ILE A 110 6.09 2.57 -2.01
C ILE A 110 6.13 2.71 -0.49
N VAL A 111 6.36 1.60 0.20
CA VAL A 111 6.35 1.49 1.65
C VAL A 111 7.77 1.27 2.15
N LEU A 112 8.21 2.05 3.13
CA LEU A 112 9.53 1.86 3.71
C LEU A 112 9.46 0.75 4.77
N ARG A 113 10.37 -0.21 4.73
CA ARG A 113 10.43 -1.32 5.68
C ARG A 113 10.47 -0.86 7.14
N SER A 114 11.13 0.28 7.41
CA SER A 114 11.19 0.86 8.75
C SER A 114 9.87 1.48 9.23
N THR A 115 9.00 1.94 8.33
CA THR A 115 7.70 2.52 8.72
C THR A 115 6.67 1.47 9.10
N ILE A 116 6.88 0.22 8.70
CA ILE A 116 6.04 -0.92 9.06
C ILE A 116 6.73 -1.84 10.07
N ALA A 117 7.83 -1.41 10.69
CA ALA A 117 8.64 -2.28 11.54
C ALA A 117 8.06 -2.48 12.94
N ASP A 118 7.39 -1.46 13.46
CA ASP A 118 6.88 -1.41 14.82
C ASP A 118 5.36 -1.65 14.80
N ASP A 119 4.93 -2.66 15.56
CA ASP A 119 3.55 -3.12 15.58
C ASP A 119 2.60 -2.15 16.31
N ASP A 120 3.12 -1.30 17.21
CA ASP A 120 2.30 -0.30 17.93
C ASP A 120 1.89 0.84 16.99
N ILE A 121 2.76 1.22 16.04
CA ILE A 121 2.49 2.30 15.07
C ILE A 121 1.85 1.78 13.77
N LEU A 122 2.00 0.48 13.48
CA LEU A 122 1.55 -0.13 12.22
C LEU A 122 0.08 0.13 11.89
N PRO A 123 -0.90 0.06 12.83
CA PRO A 123 -2.30 0.34 12.50
C PRO A 123 -2.51 1.74 11.89
N GLY A 124 -1.86 2.77 12.45
CA GLY A 124 -1.94 4.13 11.95
C GLY A 124 -1.26 4.29 10.58
N VAL A 125 -0.13 3.62 10.38
CA VAL A 125 0.57 3.60 9.08
C VAL A 125 -0.28 2.89 8.02
N ALA A 126 -0.83 1.72 8.34
CA ALA A 126 -1.70 0.95 7.46
C ALA A 126 -2.98 1.71 7.10
N PHE A 127 -3.57 2.46 8.04
CA PHE A 127 -4.70 3.34 7.77
C PHE A 127 -4.39 4.43 6.75
N ASN A 128 -3.25 5.11 6.90
CA ASN A 128 -2.81 6.13 5.94
C ASN A 128 -2.57 5.52 4.56
N ILE A 129 -1.99 4.31 4.50
CA ILE A 129 -1.78 3.58 3.25
C ILE A 129 -3.11 3.16 2.61
N ALA A 130 -4.04 2.56 3.35
CA ALA A 130 -5.36 2.15 2.86
C ALA A 130 -6.13 3.35 2.28
N ARG A 131 -6.07 4.50 2.98
CA ARG A 131 -6.64 5.76 2.50
C ARG A 131 -6.03 6.20 1.17
N ASN A 132 -4.69 6.16 1.05
CA ASN A 132 -3.98 6.54 -0.16
C ASN A 132 -4.32 5.61 -1.33
N ILE A 133 -4.42 4.29 -1.06
CA ILE A 133 -4.87 3.29 -2.03
C ILE A 133 -6.28 3.62 -2.52
N ASN A 134 -7.22 3.83 -1.60
CA ASN A 134 -8.60 4.15 -1.95
C ASN A 134 -8.67 5.40 -2.85
N PHE A 135 -7.92 6.45 -2.53
CA PHE A 135 -7.84 7.66 -3.36
C PHE A 135 -7.29 7.38 -4.77
N LYS A 136 -6.20 6.60 -4.88
CA LYS A 136 -5.60 6.26 -6.18
C LYS A 136 -6.51 5.43 -7.08
N LEU A 137 -7.41 4.64 -6.49
CA LEU A 137 -8.38 3.85 -7.24
C LEU A 137 -9.61 4.67 -7.68
N GLY A 138 -9.75 5.92 -7.20
CA GLY A 138 -10.89 6.80 -7.49
C GLY A 138 -11.94 6.86 -6.37
N GLY A 139 -11.67 6.27 -5.21
CA GLY A 139 -12.51 6.34 -4.03
C GLY A 139 -12.40 7.71 -3.34
N GLN A 140 -13.39 8.06 -2.52
CA GLN A 140 -13.44 9.34 -1.83
C GLN A 140 -13.30 9.14 -0.31
N ILE A 141 -12.78 10.15 0.38
CA ILE A 141 -12.81 10.21 1.84
C ILE A 141 -14.02 11.05 2.21
N ARG A 142 -14.77 10.65 3.23
CA ARG A 142 -15.83 11.48 3.78
C ARG A 142 -15.22 12.77 4.34
N SER A 143 -15.58 13.92 3.79
CA SER A 143 -15.39 15.19 4.49
C SER A 143 -16.30 15.16 5.72
N ILE A 144 -15.72 15.15 6.91
CA ILE A 144 -16.49 15.37 8.15
C ILE A 144 -16.98 16.82 8.04
N ASN A 145 -18.30 17.02 8.04
CA ASN A 145 -18.87 18.36 8.13
C ASN A 145 -18.39 18.96 9.46
N MET A 146 -17.38 19.82 9.42
CA MET A 146 -17.14 20.77 10.50
C MET A 146 -18.28 21.76 10.45
N THR A 147 -19.32 21.50 11.24
CA THR A 147 -20.29 22.53 11.60
C THR A 147 -19.57 23.51 12.51
N LEU A 148 -19.33 24.73 12.02
CA LEU A 148 -18.91 25.89 12.82
C LEU A 148 -19.96 26.22 13.88
#